data_AF-A0A2I2KS86-F1
#
_entry.id   AF-A0A2I2KS86-F1
#
_cell.length_a   1.000
_cell.length_b   1.000
_cell.length_c   1.000
_cell.angle_alpha   90.00
_cell.angle_beta   90.00
_cell.angle_gamma   90.00
#
_symmetry.space_group_name_H-M   'P 1'
#
loop_
_entity.id
_entity.type
_entity.pdbx_description
1 polymer ?
#
loop_
_entity_poly.entity_id
_entity_poly.type
_entity_poly.pdbx_seq_one_letter_code
_entity_poly.pdbx_strand_id
1 'polypeptide(L)'
;MELADGDMTLRLDLAVPAHATILRGHLAKTVTAMLNRAVPSEDPGWIGRAHEVVAPVVRAGPPAPNKMAAVLISRVNADGHRPGDPNARWISARVHTHPTAMDDVIANQLLDLQVRLDAAPLWMVRYRNPEQTDHLRIRVAAREPSHAARATALGEWAAMLATSGTAGQVAFDTYYPEAGRYGSGAALEAAEAVFCADTAAAVIALRQPPAVLHPDTVMALSMLDIAEAFLGGMHSAADYLTAHVVTKPQTIDHSVVGATLRLALEGVPRDLPHLPVDLAEAWAARAKALIAYRSALPGQMDTAMVAGSLLHGHSQPPRRPAQPSRRPARRRRRRQGRPHPPHRPPPRGTSTSTSTSTDVDIAQAVARRRRRRSPRTTQTNLGTIFRPASLSSFMAVLPPRLSAL
;
A
#
# COMPACT_ATOMS: atom_id res chain seq x y z
N MET A 1 34.70 43.84 -6.76
CA MET A 1 34.55 42.36 -6.79
C MET A 1 33.37 41.98 -5.90
N GLU A 2 32.90 40.75 -5.95
CA GLU A 2 31.85 40.23 -5.07
C GLU A 2 32.34 38.94 -4.39
N LEU A 3 32.32 38.92 -3.06
CA LEU A 3 32.59 37.72 -2.27
C LEU A 3 31.32 36.88 -2.20
N ALA A 4 31.39 35.64 -2.68
CA ALA A 4 30.29 34.68 -2.60
C ALA A 4 30.44 33.76 -1.38
N ASP A 5 29.35 33.60 -0.62
CA ASP A 5 29.24 32.70 0.52
C ASP A 5 27.84 32.04 0.51
N GLY A 6 27.77 30.78 0.09
CA GLY A 6 26.50 30.09 -0.18
C GLY A 6 25.67 30.83 -1.23
N ASP A 7 24.41 31.13 -0.90
CA ASP A 7 23.47 31.85 -1.78
C ASP A 7 23.62 33.38 -1.67
N MET A 8 24.60 33.89 -0.91
CA MET A 8 24.80 35.31 -0.70
C MET A 8 26.05 35.82 -1.42
N THR A 9 25.94 37.01 -2.02
CA THR A 9 27.08 37.74 -2.58
C THR A 9 27.22 39.10 -1.91
N LEU A 10 28.43 39.45 -1.48
CA LEU A 10 28.75 40.74 -0.88
C LEU A 10 29.74 41.50 -1.77
N ARG A 11 29.35 42.68 -2.22
CA ARG A 11 30.22 43.55 -3.02
C ARG A 11 31.33 44.13 -2.17
N LEU A 12 32.58 43.93 -2.60
CA LEU A 12 33.78 44.43 -1.95
C LEU A 12 34.59 45.30 -2.92
N ASP A 13 34.96 46.47 -2.43
CA ASP A 13 36.00 47.31 -3.00
C ASP A 13 37.26 47.20 -2.14
N LEU A 14 38.30 46.54 -2.65
CA LEU A 14 39.54 46.29 -1.90
C LEU A 14 40.42 47.54 -1.74
N ALA A 15 40.11 48.64 -2.44
CA ALA A 15 40.71 49.94 -2.16
C ALA A 15 40.20 50.53 -0.82
N VAL A 16 39.04 50.05 -0.33
CA VAL A 16 38.48 50.44 0.97
C VAL A 16 39.02 49.52 2.07
N PRO A 17 39.80 50.02 3.05
CA PRO A 17 40.44 49.18 4.08
C PRO A 17 39.46 48.33 4.92
N ALA A 18 38.24 48.85 5.14
CA ALA A 18 37.18 48.12 5.85
C ALA A 18 36.74 46.86 5.08
N HIS A 19 36.58 46.94 3.76
CA HIS A 19 36.20 45.80 2.92
C HIS A 19 37.33 44.75 2.84
N ALA A 20 38.59 45.19 2.78
CA ALA A 20 39.73 44.27 2.83
C ALA A 20 39.79 43.49 4.16
N THR A 21 39.33 44.11 5.26
CA THR A 21 39.24 43.45 6.57
C THR A 21 38.14 42.39 6.59
N ILE A 22 37.01 42.63 5.91
CA ILE A 22 35.93 41.64 5.75
C ILE A 22 36.44 40.40 5.01
N LEU A 23 37.16 40.58 3.91
CA LEU A 23 37.75 39.46 3.15
C LEU A 23 38.74 38.64 4.01
N ARG A 24 39.63 39.33 4.74
CA ARG A 24 40.57 38.67 5.67
C ARG A 24 39.85 37.91 6.79
N GLY A 25 38.80 38.49 7.35
CA GLY A 25 37.98 37.85 8.38
C GLY A 25 37.21 36.63 7.87
N HIS A 26 36.77 36.64 6.62
CA HIS A 26 36.17 35.47 5.96
C HIS A 26 37.21 34.36 5.78
N LEU A 27 38.39 34.66 5.19
CA LEU A 27 39.49 33.70 5.00
C LEU A 27 40.09 33.14 6.31
N ALA A 28 39.90 33.83 7.44
CA ALA A 28 40.29 33.29 8.74
C ALA A 28 39.33 32.18 9.24
N LYS A 29 38.09 32.16 8.74
CA LYS A 29 37.04 31.21 9.13
C LYS A 29 36.84 30.12 8.07
N THR A 30 37.11 30.42 6.81
CA THR A 30 36.97 29.50 5.67
C THR A 30 38.30 29.35 4.94
N VAL A 31 38.63 28.14 4.50
CA VAL A 31 39.93 27.83 3.87
C VAL A 31 40.07 28.50 2.48
N THR A 32 38.95 28.86 1.85
CA THR A 32 38.90 29.43 0.50
C THR A 32 37.81 30.50 0.40
N ALA A 33 38.05 31.54 -0.40
CA ALA A 33 37.06 32.56 -0.74
C ALA A 33 36.77 32.55 -2.24
N MET A 34 35.49 32.53 -2.63
CA MET A 34 35.07 32.67 -4.03
C MET A 34 34.80 34.14 -4.34
N LEU A 35 35.54 34.69 -5.30
CA LEU A 35 35.37 36.08 -5.74
C LEU A 35 34.83 36.11 -7.17
N ASN A 36 33.62 36.65 -7.32
CA ASN A 36 33.03 36.94 -8.61
C ASN A 36 33.41 38.34 -9.05
N ARG A 37 33.50 38.54 -10.37
CA ARG A 37 33.63 39.89 -10.93
C ARG A 37 32.31 40.63 -10.69
N ALA A 38 32.39 41.74 -9.97
CA ALA A 38 31.24 42.62 -9.79
C ALA A 38 30.97 43.39 -11.09
N VAL A 39 29.70 43.55 -11.45
CA VAL A 39 29.30 44.45 -12.54
C VAL A 39 29.56 45.90 -12.12
N PRO A 40 30.23 46.76 -12.91
CA PRO A 40 30.47 48.16 -12.55
C PRO A 40 29.20 48.88 -12.10
N SER A 41 29.27 49.68 -11.03
CA SER A 41 28.10 50.34 -10.42
C SER A 41 27.63 51.58 -11.20
N GLU A 42 28.43 52.03 -12.17
CA GLU A 42 28.21 53.28 -12.90
C GLU A 42 27.23 53.14 -14.07
N ASP A 43 26.77 51.92 -14.34
CA ASP A 43 25.75 51.66 -15.36
C ASP A 43 24.76 50.58 -14.88
N PRO A 44 23.73 50.96 -14.10
CA PRO A 44 22.66 50.04 -13.70
C PRO A 44 21.74 49.64 -14.87
N GLY A 45 22.10 50.02 -16.11
CA GLY A 45 21.31 49.82 -17.30
C GLY A 45 19.95 50.52 -17.23
N TRP A 46 19.03 50.08 -18.08
CA TRP A 46 17.71 50.69 -18.28
C TRP A 46 16.80 50.76 -17.04
N ILE A 47 17.08 49.96 -15.99
CA ILE A 47 16.25 49.94 -14.77
C ILE A 47 16.71 50.99 -13.74
N GLY A 48 17.92 51.53 -13.86
CA GLY A 48 18.41 52.57 -12.95
C GLY A 48 18.72 52.09 -11.51
N ARG A 49 18.60 50.78 -11.24
CA ARG A 49 18.92 50.14 -9.95
C ARG A 49 19.31 48.67 -10.12
N ALA A 50 19.95 48.08 -9.11
CA ALA A 50 20.25 46.65 -9.07
C ALA A 50 18.96 45.80 -9.14
N HIS A 51 18.97 44.75 -9.96
CA HIS A 51 17.83 43.87 -10.20
C HIS A 51 18.29 42.49 -10.64
N GLU A 52 17.45 41.48 -10.38
CA GLU A 52 17.65 40.10 -10.83
C GLU A 52 16.49 39.72 -11.76
N VAL A 53 16.82 39.05 -12.88
CA VAL A 53 15.82 38.55 -13.85
C VAL A 53 15.88 37.04 -13.84
N VAL A 54 14.78 36.41 -13.40
CA VAL A 54 14.62 34.95 -13.44
C VAL A 54 13.73 34.58 -14.62
N ALA A 55 14.32 33.91 -15.61
CA ALA A 55 13.59 33.43 -16.79
C ALA A 55 13.49 31.90 -16.76
N PRO A 56 12.31 31.32 -16.46
CA PRO A 56 12.13 29.87 -16.53
C PRO A 56 12.25 29.41 -17.99
N VAL A 57 13.14 28.44 -18.24
CA VAL A 57 13.30 27.84 -19.56
C VAL A 57 12.53 26.52 -19.60
N VAL A 58 11.72 26.34 -20.64
CA VAL A 58 11.03 25.08 -20.92
C VAL A 58 11.64 24.43 -22.16
N ARG A 59 11.67 23.10 -22.22
CA ARG A 59 12.18 22.37 -23.38
C ARG A 59 11.28 22.66 -24.59
N ALA A 60 11.85 23.20 -25.67
CA ALA A 60 11.18 23.31 -26.95
C ALA A 60 11.10 21.94 -27.64
N GLY A 61 9.96 21.64 -28.26
CA GLY A 61 9.73 20.41 -29.02
C GLY A 61 8.93 19.32 -28.28
N PRO A 62 8.49 18.28 -29.00
CA PRO A 62 7.64 17.23 -28.45
C PRO A 62 8.35 16.54 -27.27
N PRO A 63 7.62 16.14 -26.21
CA PRO A 63 8.20 15.48 -25.06
C PRO A 63 9.02 14.27 -25.52
N ALA A 64 10.19 14.07 -24.90
CA ALA A 64 10.98 12.89 -25.17
C ALA A 64 10.14 11.64 -24.85
N PRO A 65 10.11 10.61 -25.72
CA PRO A 65 9.36 9.41 -25.44
C PRO A 65 9.86 8.80 -24.12
N ASN A 66 8.96 8.70 -23.15
CA ASN A 66 9.28 8.09 -21.86
C ASN A 66 9.38 6.58 -22.07
N LYS A 67 10.61 6.07 -22.18
CA LYS A 67 10.91 4.63 -22.30
C LYS A 67 10.46 3.81 -21.08
N MET A 68 10.11 4.48 -19.98
CA MET A 68 9.57 3.88 -18.75
C MET A 68 8.07 4.15 -18.56
N ALA A 69 7.37 4.69 -19.57
CA ALA A 69 5.93 4.87 -19.46
C ALA A 69 5.27 3.48 -19.43
N ALA A 70 5.00 3.00 -18.21
CA ALA A 70 4.06 1.92 -18.00
C ALA A 70 2.78 2.22 -18.79
N VAL A 71 2.15 1.19 -19.36
CA VAL A 71 0.87 1.34 -20.04
C VAL A 71 -0.11 1.93 -19.05
N LEU A 72 -0.43 3.22 -19.20
CA LEU A 72 -1.38 3.91 -18.35
C LEU A 72 -2.77 3.41 -18.73
N ILE A 73 -3.30 2.48 -17.93
CA ILE A 73 -4.69 2.06 -18.07
C ILE A 73 -5.55 3.16 -17.46
N SER A 74 -6.28 3.88 -18.31
CA SER A 74 -7.30 4.84 -17.88
C SER A 74 -8.37 4.08 -17.11
N ARG A 75 -8.65 4.52 -15.88
CA ARG A 75 -9.74 4.00 -15.06
C ARG A 75 -10.77 5.09 -14.84
N VAL A 76 -12.03 4.70 -14.88
CA VAL A 76 -13.15 5.53 -14.47
C VAL A 76 -13.86 4.89 -13.29
N ASN A 77 -14.60 5.69 -12.51
CA ASN A 77 -15.35 5.17 -11.35
C ASN A 77 -16.40 4.11 -11.73
N ALA A 78 -16.75 4.00 -13.01
CA ALA A 78 -17.65 2.98 -13.53
C ALA A 78 -17.03 1.57 -13.52
N ASP A 79 -15.71 1.45 -13.54
CA ASP A 79 -14.98 0.17 -13.62
C ASP A 79 -14.97 -0.63 -12.30
N GLY A 80 -15.59 -0.06 -11.26
CA GLY A 80 -15.66 -0.68 -9.93
C GLY A 80 -16.81 -1.69 -9.81
N HIS A 81 -16.51 -2.84 -9.24
CA HIS A 81 -17.47 -3.86 -8.84
C HIS A 81 -18.14 -3.42 -7.53
N ARG A 82 -19.39 -2.96 -7.61
CA ARG A 82 -20.15 -2.45 -6.46
C ARG A 82 -20.84 -3.61 -5.73
N PRO A 83 -20.93 -3.58 -4.39
CA PRO A 83 -21.52 -4.68 -3.62
C PRO A 83 -22.97 -5.05 -3.95
N GLY A 84 -23.75 -4.10 -4.47
CA GLY A 84 -25.15 -4.30 -4.84
C GLY A 84 -25.40 -4.40 -6.34
N ASP A 85 -24.35 -4.44 -7.16
CA ASP A 85 -24.49 -4.55 -8.60
C ASP A 85 -24.58 -6.04 -9.00
N PRO A 86 -25.73 -6.53 -9.50
CA PRO A 86 -25.91 -7.95 -9.81
C PRO A 86 -24.93 -8.46 -10.89
N ASN A 87 -24.37 -7.56 -11.70
CA ASN A 87 -23.40 -7.89 -12.75
C ASN A 87 -21.94 -7.82 -12.27
N ALA A 88 -21.69 -7.33 -11.06
CA ALA A 88 -20.35 -7.27 -10.50
C ALA A 88 -19.81 -8.69 -10.27
N ARG A 89 -18.62 -8.99 -10.83
CA ARG A 89 -17.96 -10.31 -10.73
C ARG A 89 -17.52 -10.68 -9.30
N TRP A 90 -17.39 -9.68 -8.43
CA TRP A 90 -16.88 -9.82 -7.08
C TRP A 90 -17.67 -8.96 -6.10
N ILE A 91 -18.11 -9.55 -4.98
CA ILE A 91 -18.52 -8.82 -3.79
C ILE A 91 -17.29 -8.66 -2.91
N SER A 92 -16.95 -7.43 -2.51
CA SER A 92 -15.80 -7.13 -1.67
C SER A 92 -16.24 -6.71 -0.27
N ALA A 93 -15.59 -7.30 0.75
CA ALA A 93 -15.81 -7.00 2.14
C ALA A 93 -14.48 -6.77 2.88
N ARG A 94 -14.45 -5.73 3.71
CA ARG A 94 -13.40 -5.43 4.67
C ARG A 94 -13.80 -5.98 6.03
N VAL A 95 -13.05 -6.96 6.53
CA VAL A 95 -13.23 -7.56 7.85
C VAL A 95 -12.17 -7.00 8.79
N HIS A 96 -12.56 -6.01 9.61
CA HIS A 96 -11.65 -5.38 10.57
C HIS A 96 -11.41 -6.30 11.75
N THR A 97 -10.15 -6.69 11.97
CA THR A 97 -9.76 -7.55 13.09
C THR A 97 -8.32 -7.26 13.51
N HIS A 98 -7.97 -7.67 14.72
CA HIS A 98 -6.61 -7.49 15.21
C HIS A 98 -5.62 -8.35 14.40
N PRO A 99 -4.38 -7.91 14.12
CA PRO A 99 -3.41 -8.68 13.34
C PRO A 99 -3.16 -10.10 13.84
N THR A 100 -3.22 -10.33 15.15
CA THR A 100 -3.04 -11.66 15.75
C THR A 100 -4.25 -12.57 15.60
N ALA A 101 -5.42 -12.03 15.23
CA ALA A 101 -6.64 -12.80 14.97
C ALA A 101 -6.84 -13.07 13.47
N MET A 102 -6.06 -12.42 12.59
CA MET A 102 -6.17 -12.64 11.14
C MET A 102 -5.92 -14.10 10.75
N ASP A 103 -4.94 -14.75 11.38
CA ASP A 103 -4.60 -16.15 11.07
C ASP A 103 -5.74 -17.09 11.42
N ASP A 104 -6.43 -16.85 12.54
CA ASP A 104 -7.62 -17.60 12.95
C ASP A 104 -8.81 -17.35 12.00
N VAL A 105 -9.03 -16.09 11.59
CA VAL A 105 -10.05 -15.76 10.58
C VAL A 105 -9.77 -16.49 9.26
N ILE A 106 -8.52 -16.51 8.81
CA ILE A 106 -8.13 -17.18 7.57
C ILE A 106 -8.27 -18.71 7.71
N ALA A 107 -7.72 -19.30 8.76
CA ALA A 107 -7.72 -20.76 8.94
C ALA A 107 -9.11 -21.34 9.18
N ASN A 108 -9.96 -20.65 9.94
CA ASN A 108 -11.21 -21.20 10.45
C ASN A 108 -12.45 -20.54 9.84
N GLN A 109 -12.51 -19.21 9.81
CA GLN A 109 -13.72 -18.50 9.42
C GLN A 109 -13.91 -18.42 7.90
N LEU A 110 -12.82 -18.41 7.12
CA LEU A 110 -12.93 -18.47 5.66
C LEU A 110 -13.43 -19.84 5.18
N LEU A 111 -13.12 -20.93 5.88
CA LEU A 111 -13.64 -22.24 5.52
C LEU A 111 -15.16 -22.32 5.75
N ASP A 112 -15.64 -21.83 6.90
CA ASP A 112 -17.08 -21.72 7.17
C ASP A 112 -17.78 -20.87 6.09
N LEU A 113 -17.15 -19.76 5.69
CA LEU A 113 -17.65 -18.93 4.60
C LEU A 113 -17.70 -19.69 3.26
N GLN A 114 -16.66 -20.45 2.91
CA GLN A 114 -16.66 -21.26 1.68
C GLN A 114 -17.80 -22.28 1.65
N VAL A 115 -18.11 -22.92 2.78
CA VAL A 115 -19.23 -23.86 2.89
C VAL A 115 -20.57 -23.14 2.68
N ARG A 116 -20.78 -21.97 3.30
CA ARG A 116 -22.00 -21.15 3.12
C ARG A 116 -22.18 -20.65 1.69
N LEU A 117 -21.09 -20.52 0.94
CA LEU A 117 -21.09 -20.01 -0.43
C LEU A 117 -21.08 -21.12 -1.49
N ASP A 118 -21.32 -22.38 -1.11
CA ASP A 118 -21.27 -23.54 -2.03
C ASP A 118 -19.94 -23.61 -2.79
N ALA A 119 -18.84 -23.49 -2.05
CA ALA A 119 -17.47 -23.48 -2.56
C ALA A 119 -17.18 -22.41 -3.63
N ALA A 120 -17.92 -21.30 -3.63
CA ALA A 120 -17.65 -20.19 -4.56
C ALA A 120 -16.19 -19.72 -4.44
N PRO A 121 -15.54 -19.39 -5.57
CA PRO A 121 -14.19 -18.84 -5.55
C PRO A 121 -14.14 -17.58 -4.68
N LEU A 122 -13.17 -17.55 -3.77
CA LEU A 122 -12.88 -16.37 -2.98
C LEU A 122 -11.39 -16.16 -2.90
N TRP A 123 -10.99 -14.92 -2.68
CA TRP A 123 -9.61 -14.60 -2.37
C TRP A 123 -9.52 -13.46 -1.37
N MET A 124 -8.39 -13.39 -0.70
CA MET A 124 -8.18 -12.42 0.36
C MET A 124 -6.83 -11.72 0.25
N VAL A 125 -6.77 -10.51 0.80
CA VAL A 125 -5.50 -9.82 1.06
C VAL A 125 -5.51 -9.24 2.46
N ARG A 126 -4.35 -9.32 3.13
CA ARG A 126 -4.13 -8.64 4.41
C ARG A 126 -3.85 -7.17 4.12
N TYR A 127 -4.63 -6.29 4.73
CA TYR A 127 -4.45 -4.84 4.57
C TYR A 127 -3.95 -4.23 5.87
N ARG A 128 -2.79 -3.57 5.79
CA ARG A 128 -2.18 -2.82 6.89
C ARG A 128 -1.70 -1.48 6.38
N ASN A 129 -2.34 -0.42 6.85
CA ASN A 129 -2.02 0.95 6.51
C ASN A 129 -2.07 1.79 7.80
N PRO A 130 -1.08 2.64 8.12
CA PRO A 130 -1.17 3.58 9.23
C PRO A 130 -2.47 4.40 9.30
N GLU A 131 -3.11 4.65 8.17
CA GLU A 131 -4.33 5.45 8.07
C GLU A 131 -5.63 4.68 8.32
N GLN A 132 -5.58 3.34 8.35
CA GLN A 132 -6.76 2.49 8.49
C GLN A 132 -6.54 1.40 9.51
N THR A 133 -7.59 1.02 10.24
CA THR A 133 -7.53 -0.16 11.10
C THR A 133 -7.21 -1.41 10.26
N ASP A 134 -6.29 -2.23 10.76
CA ASP A 134 -5.91 -3.50 10.14
C ASP A 134 -7.15 -4.34 9.81
N HIS A 135 -7.18 -4.91 8.60
CA HIS A 135 -8.32 -5.68 8.12
C HIS A 135 -7.92 -6.70 7.07
N LEU A 136 -8.77 -7.70 6.87
CA LEU A 136 -8.74 -8.55 5.68
C LEU A 136 -9.68 -7.96 4.64
N ARG A 137 -9.26 -7.91 3.39
CA ARG A 137 -10.18 -7.71 2.26
C ARG A 137 -10.47 -9.06 1.67
N ILE A 138 -11.72 -9.50 1.78
CA ILE A 138 -12.21 -10.75 1.23
C ILE A 138 -13.07 -10.41 0.04
N ARG A 139 -12.82 -11.08 -1.08
CA ARG A 139 -13.59 -10.94 -2.30
C ARG A 139 -14.16 -12.29 -2.66
N VAL A 140 -15.48 -12.33 -2.80
CA VAL A 140 -16.25 -13.53 -3.12
C VAL A 140 -16.74 -13.37 -4.55
N ALA A 141 -16.47 -14.37 -5.38
CA ALA A 141 -16.98 -14.37 -6.74
C ALA A 141 -18.49 -14.32 -6.66
N ALA A 142 -19.11 -13.42 -7.42
CA ALA A 142 -20.54 -13.24 -7.46
C ALA A 142 -20.90 -12.83 -8.88
N ARG A 143 -21.95 -13.41 -9.43
CA ARG A 143 -22.62 -12.98 -10.67
C ARG A 143 -24.03 -13.54 -10.60
N GLU A 144 -24.99 -12.92 -11.26
CA GLU A 144 -26.31 -13.55 -11.46
C GLU A 144 -26.16 -15.00 -11.96
N PRO A 145 -26.96 -15.95 -11.45
CA PRO A 145 -28.07 -15.78 -10.49
C PRO A 145 -27.66 -15.78 -9.00
N SER A 146 -26.38 -15.97 -8.71
CA SER A 146 -25.88 -16.22 -7.34
C SER A 146 -25.62 -14.96 -6.51
N HIS A 147 -25.66 -13.77 -7.12
CA HIS A 147 -25.20 -12.53 -6.48
C HIS A 147 -25.98 -12.21 -5.19
N ALA A 148 -27.31 -12.19 -5.26
CA ALA A 148 -28.16 -11.90 -4.11
C ALA A 148 -27.96 -12.91 -2.96
N ALA A 149 -27.93 -14.20 -3.28
CA ALA A 149 -27.71 -15.26 -2.28
C ALA A 149 -26.34 -15.13 -1.60
N ARG A 150 -25.28 -14.85 -2.37
CA ARG A 150 -23.92 -14.67 -1.83
C ARG A 150 -23.78 -13.39 -1.00
N ALA A 151 -24.44 -12.31 -1.39
CA ALA A 151 -24.48 -11.09 -0.59
C ALA A 151 -25.16 -11.32 0.78
N THR A 152 -26.29 -12.04 0.78
CA THR A 152 -26.98 -12.44 2.01
C THR A 152 -26.10 -13.33 2.90
N ALA A 153 -25.51 -14.39 2.34
CA ALA A 153 -24.64 -15.30 3.08
C ALA A 153 -23.43 -14.57 3.71
N LEU A 154 -22.85 -13.61 2.98
CA LEU A 154 -21.73 -12.80 3.48
C LEU A 154 -22.18 -11.84 4.61
N GLY A 155 -23.41 -11.32 4.55
CA GLY A 155 -24.02 -10.53 5.61
C GLY A 155 -24.30 -11.35 6.89
N GLU A 156 -24.82 -12.56 6.74
CA GLU A 156 -25.05 -13.49 7.86
C GLU A 156 -23.73 -13.92 8.52
N TRP A 157 -22.73 -14.25 7.71
CA TRP A 157 -21.39 -14.56 8.19
C TRP A 157 -20.77 -13.36 8.92
N ALA A 158 -20.93 -12.14 8.40
CA ALA A 158 -20.48 -10.93 9.08
C ALA A 158 -21.15 -10.73 10.45
N ALA A 159 -22.46 -11.01 10.56
CA ALA A 159 -23.18 -10.96 11.84
C ALA A 159 -22.64 -12.01 12.82
N MET A 160 -22.38 -13.24 12.36
CA MET A 160 -21.77 -14.29 13.17
C MET A 160 -20.40 -13.90 13.71
N LEU A 161 -19.53 -13.30 12.89
CA LEU A 161 -18.23 -12.81 13.33
C LEU A 161 -18.34 -11.72 14.42
N ALA A 162 -19.32 -10.84 14.30
CA ALA A 162 -19.57 -9.80 15.29
C ALA A 162 -20.10 -10.39 16.61
N THR A 163 -21.02 -11.35 16.56
CA THR A 163 -21.59 -12.00 17.75
C THR A 163 -20.56 -12.85 18.50
N SER A 164 -19.67 -13.53 17.77
CA SER A 164 -18.58 -14.34 18.36
C SER A 164 -17.40 -13.50 18.85
N GLY A 165 -17.30 -12.24 18.43
CA GLY A 165 -16.17 -11.36 18.76
C GLY A 165 -14.89 -11.64 17.96
N THR A 166 -14.97 -12.49 16.94
CA THR A 166 -13.84 -12.89 16.07
C THR A 166 -13.40 -11.75 15.13
N ALA A 167 -14.34 -10.89 14.73
CA ALA A 167 -14.03 -9.66 14.02
C ALA A 167 -14.86 -8.49 14.59
N GLY A 168 -14.35 -7.27 14.40
CA GLY A 168 -15.07 -6.05 14.73
C GLY A 168 -16.04 -5.67 13.61
N GLN A 169 -15.78 -4.55 12.96
CA GLN A 169 -16.60 -4.08 11.86
C GLN A 169 -16.36 -4.88 10.57
N VAL A 170 -17.44 -5.29 9.90
CA VAL A 170 -17.41 -5.75 8.52
C VAL A 170 -18.06 -4.69 7.62
N ALA A 171 -17.39 -4.29 6.55
CA ALA A 171 -17.88 -3.27 5.62
C ALA A 171 -17.76 -3.72 4.18
N PHE A 172 -18.86 -3.66 3.42
CA PHE A 172 -18.86 -3.91 1.99
C PHE A 172 -18.34 -2.69 1.23
N ASP A 173 -17.46 -2.90 0.25
CA ASP A 173 -16.84 -1.81 -0.53
C ASP A 173 -16.77 -2.13 -2.03
N THR A 174 -16.47 -1.09 -2.82
CA THR A 174 -16.29 -1.25 -4.27
C THR A 174 -14.91 -1.83 -4.55
N TYR A 175 -14.86 -2.95 -5.27
CA TYR A 175 -13.60 -3.50 -5.77
C TYR A 175 -13.23 -2.89 -7.10
N TYR A 176 -12.02 -2.32 -7.20
CA TYR A 176 -11.45 -1.84 -8.45
C TYR A 176 -10.36 -2.81 -8.92
N PRO A 177 -10.58 -3.57 -10.01
CA PRO A 177 -9.58 -4.48 -10.51
C PRO A 177 -8.27 -3.79 -10.89
N GLU A 178 -7.15 -4.41 -10.56
CA GLU A 178 -5.81 -3.84 -10.72
C GLU A 178 -5.22 -4.12 -12.11
N ALA A 179 -5.96 -3.79 -13.17
CA ALA A 179 -5.59 -4.16 -14.53
C ALA A 179 -4.21 -3.62 -14.97
N GLY A 180 -3.81 -2.45 -14.46
CA GLY A 180 -2.48 -1.89 -14.77
C GLY A 180 -1.32 -2.65 -14.11
N ARG A 181 -1.62 -3.51 -13.14
CA ARG A 181 -0.64 -4.31 -12.40
C ARG A 181 -0.62 -5.77 -12.84
N TYR A 182 -1.77 -6.31 -13.22
CA TYR A 182 -1.93 -7.74 -13.55
C TYR A 182 -2.40 -7.99 -14.99
N GLY A 183 -2.45 -6.97 -15.82
CA GLY A 183 -3.02 -7.04 -17.17
C GLY A 183 -4.55 -6.91 -17.15
N SER A 184 -5.17 -6.84 -18.32
CA SER A 184 -6.64 -6.70 -18.48
C SER A 184 -7.26 -7.94 -19.11
N GLY A 185 -8.59 -8.03 -19.10
CA GLY A 185 -9.32 -9.15 -19.73
C GLY A 185 -8.91 -10.51 -19.18
N ALA A 186 -8.55 -11.44 -20.06
CA ALA A 186 -8.17 -12.81 -19.70
C ALA A 186 -6.96 -12.87 -18.73
N ALA A 187 -6.01 -11.93 -18.85
CA ALA A 187 -4.86 -11.88 -17.94
C ALA A 187 -5.30 -11.57 -16.50
N LEU A 188 -6.22 -10.61 -16.33
CA LEU A 188 -6.77 -10.25 -15.02
C LEU A 188 -7.59 -11.40 -14.43
N GLU A 189 -8.41 -12.08 -15.25
CA GLU A 189 -9.18 -13.23 -14.77
C GLU A 189 -8.28 -14.39 -14.33
N ALA A 190 -7.18 -14.64 -15.05
CA ALA A 190 -6.17 -15.63 -14.65
C ALA A 190 -5.40 -15.21 -13.39
N ALA A 191 -5.08 -13.92 -13.22
CA ALA A 191 -4.50 -13.40 -11.99
C ALA A 191 -5.44 -13.58 -10.78
N GLU A 192 -6.73 -13.32 -10.95
CA GLU A 192 -7.73 -13.55 -9.90
C GLU A 192 -7.84 -15.04 -9.53
N ALA A 193 -7.69 -15.95 -10.50
CA ALA A 193 -7.62 -17.39 -10.23
C ALA A 193 -6.38 -17.77 -9.42
N VAL A 194 -5.23 -17.12 -9.67
CA VAL A 194 -4.03 -17.25 -8.83
C VAL A 194 -4.32 -16.79 -7.41
N PHE A 195 -5.01 -15.66 -7.21
CA PHE A 195 -5.35 -15.17 -5.87
C PHE A 195 -6.26 -16.13 -5.11
N CYS A 196 -7.20 -16.78 -5.80
CA CYS A 196 -8.04 -17.83 -5.21
C CYS A 196 -7.21 -19.05 -4.80
N ALA A 197 -6.35 -19.55 -5.68
CA ALA A 197 -5.50 -20.70 -5.39
C ALA A 197 -4.50 -20.40 -4.24
N ASP A 198 -3.92 -19.20 -4.20
CA ASP A 198 -3.04 -18.78 -3.11
C ASP A 198 -3.78 -18.62 -1.79
N THR A 199 -5.03 -18.13 -1.82
CA THR A 199 -5.87 -18.06 -0.62
C THR A 199 -6.17 -19.46 -0.08
N ALA A 200 -6.50 -20.42 -0.95
CA ALA A 200 -6.73 -21.82 -0.54
C ALA A 200 -5.47 -22.45 0.08
N ALA A 201 -4.30 -22.26 -0.55
CA ALA A 201 -3.02 -22.71 -0.01
C ALA A 201 -2.71 -22.09 1.37
N ALA A 202 -3.00 -20.79 1.55
CA ALA A 202 -2.82 -20.11 2.83
C ALA A 202 -3.75 -20.64 3.93
N VAL A 203 -5.00 -20.97 3.61
CA VAL A 203 -5.94 -21.60 4.55
C VAL A 203 -5.39 -22.95 5.01
N ILE A 204 -4.95 -23.81 4.09
CA ILE A 204 -4.41 -25.13 4.41
C ILE A 204 -3.14 -25.02 5.25
N ALA A 205 -2.19 -24.15 4.85
CA ALA A 205 -0.93 -23.95 5.57
C ALA A 205 -1.14 -23.49 7.02
N LEU A 206 -2.16 -22.67 7.29
CA LEU A 206 -2.46 -22.19 8.65
C LEU A 206 -3.25 -23.23 9.48
N ARG A 207 -4.08 -24.06 8.85
CA ARG A 207 -4.84 -25.11 9.54
C ARG A 207 -4.00 -26.32 9.88
N GLN A 208 -3.12 -26.70 8.96
CA GLN A 208 -2.29 -27.89 9.03
C GLN A 208 -0.83 -27.51 8.80
N PRO A 209 -0.23 -26.72 9.72
CA PRO A 209 1.17 -26.34 9.57
C PRO A 209 2.06 -27.59 9.55
N PRO A 210 3.02 -27.71 8.62
CA PRO A 210 3.95 -28.84 8.60
C PRO A 210 4.71 -28.94 9.94
N ALA A 211 4.53 -30.05 10.66
CA ALA A 211 4.97 -30.17 12.05
C ALA A 211 6.48 -29.99 12.28
N VAL A 212 7.29 -30.28 11.25
CA VAL A 212 8.76 -30.26 11.32
C VAL A 212 9.34 -28.93 10.82
N LEU A 213 8.54 -28.09 10.16
CA LEU A 213 9.03 -26.87 9.53
C LEU A 213 8.64 -25.63 10.33
N HIS A 214 9.59 -24.72 10.50
CA HIS A 214 9.32 -23.41 11.06
C HIS A 214 8.36 -22.62 10.13
N PRO A 215 7.40 -21.82 10.64
CA PRO A 215 6.47 -21.06 9.80
C PRO A 215 7.15 -20.15 8.76
N ASP A 216 8.26 -19.52 9.15
CA ASP A 216 9.05 -18.69 8.22
C ASP A 216 9.71 -19.53 7.10
N THR A 217 10.07 -20.80 7.36
CA THR A 217 10.54 -21.75 6.32
C THR A 217 9.42 -22.08 5.35
N VAL A 218 8.21 -22.35 5.85
CA VAL A 218 7.03 -22.65 5.00
C VAL A 218 6.69 -21.46 4.10
N MET A 219 6.67 -20.25 4.67
CA MET A 219 6.43 -19.02 3.92
C MET A 219 7.51 -18.80 2.84
N ALA A 220 8.78 -19.03 3.17
CA ALA A 220 9.86 -18.88 2.23
C ALA A 220 9.78 -19.90 1.07
N LEU A 221 9.55 -21.17 1.38
CA LEU A 221 9.33 -22.21 0.37
C LEU A 221 8.12 -21.91 -0.52
N SER A 222 7.05 -21.37 0.05
CA SER A 222 5.87 -20.92 -0.70
C SER A 222 6.18 -19.76 -1.65
N MET A 223 7.00 -18.78 -1.22
CA MET A 223 7.47 -17.69 -2.09
C MET A 223 8.35 -18.21 -3.24
N LEU A 224 9.23 -19.17 -2.95
CA LEU A 224 10.07 -19.82 -3.94
C LEU A 224 9.23 -20.59 -4.96
N ASP A 225 8.22 -21.34 -4.52
CA ASP A 225 7.27 -22.06 -5.39
C ASP A 225 6.49 -21.11 -6.31
N ILE A 226 6.03 -19.97 -5.80
CA ILE A 226 5.37 -18.93 -6.60
C ILE A 226 6.33 -18.39 -7.68
N ALA A 227 7.56 -18.07 -7.29
CA ALA A 227 8.56 -17.53 -8.22
C ALA A 227 8.94 -18.56 -9.28
N GLU A 228 9.17 -19.82 -8.89
CA GLU A 228 9.48 -20.95 -9.78
C GLU A 228 8.40 -21.13 -10.84
N ALA A 229 7.14 -21.29 -10.42
CA ALA A 229 6.03 -21.54 -11.32
C ALA A 229 5.75 -20.36 -12.26
N PHE A 230 5.90 -19.11 -11.78
CA PHE A 230 5.60 -17.92 -12.59
C PHE A 230 6.74 -17.51 -13.51
N LEU A 231 8.00 -17.70 -13.09
CA LEU A 231 9.18 -17.30 -13.86
C LEU A 231 9.70 -18.41 -14.78
N GLY A 232 9.19 -19.63 -14.63
CA GLY A 232 9.44 -20.74 -15.55
C GLY A 232 10.64 -21.59 -15.16
N GLY A 233 10.95 -21.70 -13.88
CA GLY A 233 11.98 -22.60 -13.37
C GLY A 233 12.75 -22.08 -12.15
N MET A 234 13.44 -23.01 -11.48
CA MET A 234 14.18 -22.74 -10.24
C MET A 234 15.32 -21.74 -10.41
N HIS A 235 16.06 -21.81 -11.52
CA HIS A 235 17.15 -20.88 -11.82
C HIS A 235 16.64 -19.42 -11.91
N SER A 236 15.61 -19.19 -12.73
CA SER A 236 15.00 -17.87 -12.88
C SER A 236 14.38 -17.36 -11.58
N ALA A 237 13.82 -18.25 -10.76
CA ALA A 237 13.30 -17.90 -9.44
C ALA A 237 14.42 -17.49 -8.47
N ALA A 238 15.50 -18.26 -8.39
CA ALA A 238 16.65 -17.97 -7.54
C ALA A 238 17.32 -16.65 -7.94
N ASP A 239 17.56 -16.44 -9.22
CA ASP A 239 18.13 -15.20 -9.75
C ASP A 239 17.24 -13.99 -9.45
N TYR A 240 15.92 -14.13 -9.65
CA TYR A 240 14.98 -13.07 -9.34
C TYR A 240 14.99 -12.73 -7.84
N LEU A 241 14.88 -13.76 -6.99
CA LEU A 241 14.81 -13.60 -5.53
C LEU A 241 16.11 -13.07 -4.93
N THR A 242 17.27 -13.33 -5.54
CA THR A 242 18.55 -12.79 -5.07
C THR A 242 18.78 -11.36 -5.58
N ALA A 243 18.42 -11.06 -6.82
CA ALA A 243 18.64 -9.74 -7.43
C ALA A 243 17.67 -8.65 -6.94
N HIS A 244 16.45 -9.01 -6.54
CA HIS A 244 15.38 -8.04 -6.23
C HIS A 244 15.15 -7.83 -4.72
N VAL A 245 16.06 -8.28 -3.85
CA VAL A 245 15.99 -7.99 -2.41
C VAL A 245 16.56 -6.61 -2.12
N VAL A 246 15.66 -5.63 -2.12
CA VAL A 246 15.98 -4.24 -1.77
C VAL A 246 15.41 -3.94 -0.37
N THR A 247 16.08 -4.37 0.69
CA THR A 247 15.87 -3.78 2.04
C THR A 247 16.99 -4.09 3.02
N LYS A 248 17.15 -3.22 4.03
CA LYS A 248 18.18 -3.30 5.08
C LYS A 248 18.24 -4.72 5.70
N PRO A 249 19.44 -5.24 6.02
CA PRO A 249 19.59 -6.52 6.70
C PRO A 249 18.77 -6.55 7.98
N GLN A 250 17.89 -7.54 8.11
CA GLN A 250 17.26 -7.88 9.38
C GLN A 250 17.96 -9.10 9.94
N THR A 251 18.06 -9.18 11.26
CA THR A 251 18.56 -10.37 11.95
C THR A 251 17.55 -11.50 11.73
N ILE A 252 17.90 -12.43 10.86
CA ILE A 252 17.12 -13.64 10.59
C ILE A 252 17.80 -14.79 11.29
N ASP A 253 16.99 -15.69 11.83
CA ASP A 253 17.48 -16.91 12.43
C ASP A 253 18.17 -17.77 11.37
N HIS A 254 19.48 -17.99 11.55
CA HIS A 254 20.30 -18.78 10.64
C HIS A 254 19.79 -20.22 10.48
N SER A 255 19.08 -20.77 11.47
CA SER A 255 18.47 -22.10 11.37
C SER A 255 17.36 -22.15 10.32
N VAL A 256 16.54 -21.10 10.23
CA VAL A 256 15.44 -21.01 9.25
C VAL A 256 16.02 -20.84 7.84
N VAL A 257 17.07 -20.03 7.69
CA VAL A 257 17.80 -19.88 6.42
C VAL A 257 18.39 -21.22 6.00
N GLY A 258 19.17 -21.87 6.87
CA GLY A 258 19.82 -23.14 6.56
C GLY A 258 18.84 -24.27 6.24
N ALA A 259 17.69 -24.33 6.93
CA ALA A 259 16.62 -25.28 6.64
C ALA A 259 16.01 -25.02 5.25
N THR A 260 15.68 -23.76 4.95
CA THR A 260 15.06 -23.41 3.66
C THR A 260 16.00 -23.66 2.49
N LEU A 261 17.29 -23.35 2.65
CA LEU A 261 18.30 -23.64 1.63
C LEU A 261 18.42 -25.12 1.32
N ARG A 262 18.48 -25.95 2.36
CA ARG A 262 18.59 -27.39 2.22
C ARG A 262 17.41 -27.95 1.43
N LEU A 263 16.19 -27.55 1.80
CA LEU A 263 14.96 -27.98 1.13
C LEU A 263 14.85 -27.42 -0.28
N ALA A 264 15.25 -26.17 -0.53
CA ALA A 264 15.25 -25.58 -1.87
C ALA A 264 16.24 -26.28 -2.82
N LEU A 265 17.29 -26.90 -2.30
CA LEU A 265 18.25 -27.69 -3.08
C LEU A 265 17.75 -29.11 -3.39
N GLU A 266 16.75 -29.61 -2.67
CA GLU A 266 16.16 -30.94 -2.92
C GLU A 266 15.24 -30.93 -4.15
N GLY A 267 14.70 -29.77 -4.52
CA GLY A 267 13.91 -29.60 -5.72
C GLY A 267 12.85 -28.50 -5.61
N VAL A 268 11.81 -28.65 -6.41
CA VAL A 268 10.67 -27.73 -6.42
C VAL A 268 9.91 -27.85 -5.09
N PRO A 269 9.60 -26.73 -4.39
CA PRO A 269 9.08 -26.82 -3.03
C PRO A 269 7.81 -27.65 -2.88
N ARG A 270 6.86 -27.59 -3.83
CA ARG A 270 5.61 -28.36 -3.80
C ARG A 270 5.78 -29.88 -3.92
N ASP A 271 6.95 -30.34 -4.39
CA ASP A 271 7.24 -31.78 -4.57
C ASP A 271 8.04 -32.36 -3.40
N LEU A 272 8.27 -31.57 -2.34
CA LEU A 272 9.05 -32.00 -1.18
C LEU A 272 8.30 -33.06 -0.36
N PRO A 273 8.97 -34.16 0.05
CA PRO A 273 8.32 -35.29 0.74
C PRO A 273 7.81 -34.95 2.15
N HIS A 274 8.25 -33.82 2.72
CA HIS A 274 7.88 -33.39 4.06
C HIS A 274 6.68 -32.44 4.11
N LEU A 275 6.12 -32.07 2.95
CA LEU A 275 4.89 -31.30 2.91
C LEU A 275 3.67 -32.22 3.15
N PRO A 276 2.70 -31.79 3.99
CA PRO A 276 1.40 -32.42 4.03
C PRO A 276 0.80 -32.53 2.63
N VAL A 277 0.17 -33.67 2.32
CA VAL A 277 -0.39 -33.95 0.98
C VAL A 277 -1.33 -32.84 0.52
N ASP A 278 -2.29 -32.42 1.37
CA ASP A 278 -3.22 -31.33 1.07
C ASP A 278 -2.50 -30.01 0.73
N LEU A 279 -1.38 -29.73 1.39
CA LEU A 279 -0.61 -28.50 1.14
C LEU A 279 0.18 -28.59 -0.17
N ALA A 280 0.77 -29.75 -0.46
CA ALA A 280 1.45 -30.01 -1.73
C ALA A 280 0.46 -29.90 -2.91
N GLU A 281 -0.73 -30.50 -2.80
CA GLU A 281 -1.80 -30.39 -3.79
C GLU A 281 -2.26 -28.94 -4.00
N ALA A 282 -2.42 -28.17 -2.92
CA ALA A 282 -2.78 -26.77 -3.00
C ALA A 282 -1.70 -25.92 -3.69
N TRP A 283 -0.42 -26.19 -3.41
CA TRP A 283 0.69 -25.52 -4.09
C TRP A 283 0.77 -25.93 -5.57
N ALA A 284 0.51 -27.19 -5.90
CA ALA A 284 0.42 -27.64 -7.29
C ALA A 284 -0.74 -26.96 -8.06
N ALA A 285 -1.91 -26.81 -7.42
CA ALA A 285 -3.04 -26.07 -7.99
C ALA A 285 -2.70 -24.59 -8.22
N ARG A 286 -1.99 -23.96 -7.26
CA ARG A 286 -1.48 -22.59 -7.40
C ARG A 286 -0.45 -22.47 -8.52
N ALA A 287 0.51 -23.40 -8.61
CA ALA A 287 1.50 -23.43 -9.68
C ALA A 287 0.84 -23.53 -11.07
N LYS A 288 -0.17 -24.39 -11.22
CA LYS A 288 -0.97 -24.48 -12.46
C LYS A 288 -1.65 -23.15 -12.80
N ALA A 289 -2.24 -22.47 -11.82
CA ALA A 289 -2.84 -21.15 -12.03
C ALA A 289 -1.80 -20.09 -12.43
N LEU A 290 -0.61 -20.10 -11.81
CA LEU A 290 0.50 -19.19 -12.13
C LEU A 290 1.01 -19.39 -13.56
N ILE A 291 1.15 -20.64 -14.02
CA ILE A 291 1.57 -20.97 -15.38
C ILE A 291 0.52 -20.50 -16.40
N ALA A 292 -0.77 -20.73 -16.11
CA ALA A 292 -1.87 -20.25 -16.95
C ALA A 292 -1.90 -18.71 -17.01
N TYR A 293 -1.70 -18.03 -15.87
CA TYR A 293 -1.60 -16.58 -15.81
C TYR A 293 -0.39 -16.06 -16.59
N ARG A 294 0.79 -16.67 -16.44
CA ARG A 294 1.99 -16.32 -17.20
C ARG A 294 1.76 -16.42 -18.71
N SER A 295 1.02 -17.44 -19.15
CA SER A 295 0.66 -17.65 -20.56
C SER A 295 -0.35 -16.61 -21.09
N ALA A 296 -1.24 -16.11 -20.23
CA ALA A 296 -2.22 -15.08 -20.57
C ALA A 296 -1.66 -13.65 -20.48
N LEU A 297 -0.46 -13.47 -19.91
CA LEU A 297 0.11 -12.16 -19.66
C LEU A 297 0.54 -11.48 -20.98
N PRO A 298 0.13 -10.22 -21.23
CA PRO A 298 0.55 -9.50 -22.42
C PRO A 298 2.08 -9.32 -22.50
N GLY A 299 2.68 -9.52 -23.67
CA GLY A 299 4.14 -9.47 -23.86
C GLY A 299 4.80 -8.13 -23.50
N GLN A 300 4.04 -7.03 -23.49
CA GLN A 300 4.54 -5.71 -23.06
C GLN A 300 4.63 -5.53 -21.53
N MET A 301 4.11 -6.46 -20.73
CA MET A 301 4.16 -6.37 -19.27
C MET A 301 5.52 -6.86 -18.76
N ASP A 302 6.09 -6.13 -17.81
CA ASP A 302 7.31 -6.53 -17.12
C ASP A 302 7.03 -7.69 -16.15
N THR A 303 7.48 -8.89 -16.51
CA THR A 303 7.30 -10.10 -15.71
C THR A 303 7.98 -10.01 -14.35
N ALA A 304 9.10 -9.29 -14.23
CA ALA A 304 9.78 -9.09 -12.95
C ALA A 304 8.91 -8.24 -12.00
N MET A 305 8.33 -7.15 -12.51
CA MET A 305 7.40 -6.31 -11.73
C MET A 305 6.14 -7.07 -11.29
N VAL A 306 5.60 -7.92 -12.17
CA VAL A 306 4.44 -8.77 -11.85
C VAL A 306 4.80 -9.82 -10.79
N ALA A 307 5.96 -10.48 -10.93
CA ALA A 307 6.45 -11.45 -9.94
C ALA A 307 6.59 -10.80 -8.56
N GLY A 308 7.19 -9.61 -8.48
CA GLY A 308 7.30 -8.83 -7.24
C GLY A 308 5.94 -8.48 -6.65
N SER A 309 4.94 -8.24 -7.50
CA SER A 309 3.57 -7.97 -7.07
C SER A 309 2.87 -9.20 -6.46
N LEU A 310 3.03 -10.36 -7.08
CA LEU A 310 2.50 -11.64 -6.58
C LEU A 310 3.13 -12.00 -5.22
N LEU A 311 4.47 -11.94 -5.15
CA LEU A 311 5.21 -12.21 -3.92
C LEU A 311 4.84 -11.23 -2.80
N HIS A 312 4.65 -9.95 -3.12
CA HIS A 312 4.19 -8.96 -2.16
C HIS A 312 2.78 -9.24 -1.65
N GLY A 313 1.88 -9.72 -2.51
CA GLY A 313 0.52 -10.12 -2.11
C GLY A 313 0.55 -11.31 -1.14
N HIS A 314 1.37 -12.31 -1.44
CA HIS A 314 1.54 -13.52 -0.64
C HIS A 314 2.19 -13.25 0.73
N SER A 315 3.27 -12.48 0.75
CA SER A 315 4.16 -12.38 1.91
C SER A 315 3.76 -11.32 2.94
N GLN A 316 2.52 -10.81 2.94
CA GLN A 316 2.09 -9.77 3.90
C GLN A 316 2.23 -10.32 5.34
N PRO A 317 3.28 -9.94 6.09
CA PRO A 317 3.72 -10.70 7.26
C PRO A 317 2.71 -10.57 8.40
N PRO A 318 2.56 -11.52 9.34
CA PRO A 318 1.91 -11.26 10.64
C PRO A 318 2.67 -10.17 11.42
N ARG A 319 1.97 -9.29 12.16
CA ARG A 319 2.68 -8.29 13.00
C ARG A 319 3.25 -9.06 14.19
N ARG A 320 4.59 -9.16 14.29
CA ARG A 320 5.22 -9.69 15.51
C ARG A 320 4.74 -8.87 16.72
N PRO A 321 4.29 -9.50 17.81
CA PRO A 321 3.95 -8.74 19.02
C PRO A 321 5.17 -7.93 19.44
N ALA A 322 4.95 -6.66 19.78
CA ALA A 322 6.01 -5.85 20.37
C ALA A 322 6.56 -6.61 21.59
N GLN A 323 7.88 -6.75 21.69
CA GLN A 323 8.50 -7.30 22.89
C GLN A 323 7.90 -6.58 24.10
N PRO A 324 7.47 -7.30 25.15
CA PRO A 324 6.90 -6.65 26.31
C PRO A 324 8.01 -5.79 26.93
N SER A 325 7.92 -4.47 26.75
CA SER A 325 8.66 -3.56 27.59
C SER A 325 8.29 -3.91 29.03
N ARG A 326 9.30 -4.16 29.88
CA ARG A 326 9.15 -4.42 31.31
C ARG A 326 8.54 -3.19 31.99
N ARG A 327 7.24 -2.99 31.82
CA ARG A 327 6.42 -2.05 32.58
C ARG A 327 5.11 -2.74 32.92
N PRO A 328 4.72 -2.82 34.20
CA PRO A 328 3.54 -3.55 34.61
C PRO A 328 2.29 -2.93 33.98
N ALA A 329 1.58 -3.75 33.19
CA ALA A 329 0.36 -3.37 32.51
C ALA A 329 -0.80 -3.22 33.51
N ARG A 330 -1.23 -1.98 33.78
CA ARG A 330 -2.54 -1.71 34.39
C ARG A 330 -3.64 -2.02 33.36
N ARG A 331 -4.34 -3.13 33.55
CA ARG A 331 -5.59 -3.46 32.84
C ARG A 331 -6.61 -2.32 33.04
N ARG A 332 -6.86 -1.51 32.03
CA ARG A 332 -8.07 -0.65 31.96
C ARG A 332 -9.12 -1.35 31.11
N ARG A 333 -10.12 -1.92 31.79
CA ARG A 333 -11.41 -2.29 31.17
C ARG A 333 -12.08 -1.00 30.69
N ARG A 334 -12.25 -0.82 29.38
CA ARG A 334 -13.20 0.17 28.84
C ARG A 334 -14.59 -0.46 28.86
N ARG A 335 -15.41 -0.08 29.85
CA ARG A 335 -16.87 -0.20 29.79
C ARG A 335 -17.38 0.89 28.85
N GLN A 336 -18.09 0.51 27.79
CA GLN A 336 -18.99 1.42 27.08
C GLN A 336 -20.42 1.21 27.58
N GLY A 337 -21.19 2.31 27.70
CA GLY A 337 -22.63 2.30 27.94
C GLY A 337 -23.07 3.03 29.22
N ARG A 338 -23.43 4.32 29.09
CA ARG A 338 -24.48 4.95 29.93
C ARG A 338 -25.52 5.58 28.99
N PRO A 339 -26.82 5.43 29.24
CA PRO A 339 -27.87 6.02 28.41
C PRO A 339 -28.05 7.51 28.74
N HIS A 340 -28.44 8.31 27.74
CA HIS A 340 -28.91 9.69 27.90
C HIS A 340 -30.27 9.71 28.63
N PRO A 341 -30.49 10.61 29.61
CA PRO A 341 -31.81 10.81 30.21
C PRO A 341 -32.67 11.79 29.40
N PRO A 342 -34.02 11.72 29.53
CA PRO A 342 -34.94 12.58 28.78
C PRO A 342 -35.01 13.99 29.38
N HIS A 343 -35.09 15.01 28.51
CA HIS A 343 -35.34 16.40 28.91
C HIS A 343 -36.80 16.60 29.36
N ARG A 344 -36.99 17.06 30.60
CA ARG A 344 -38.25 17.64 31.11
C ARG A 344 -38.19 19.17 31.04
N PRO A 345 -39.30 19.87 30.72
CA PRO A 345 -39.32 21.32 30.56
C PRO A 345 -39.51 22.06 31.91
N PRO A 346 -39.10 23.35 32.01
CA PRO A 346 -39.39 24.18 33.19
C PRO A 346 -40.81 24.80 33.13
N PRO A 347 -41.37 25.23 34.27
CA PRO A 347 -42.77 25.63 34.40
C PRO A 347 -43.04 27.07 33.93
N ARG A 348 -44.31 27.30 33.59
CA ARG A 348 -44.91 28.57 33.15
C ARG A 348 -45.03 29.58 34.31
N GLY A 349 -44.82 30.85 33.99
CA GLY A 349 -45.18 32.01 34.80
C GLY A 349 -45.53 33.21 33.91
N THR A 350 -46.83 33.33 33.63
CA THR A 350 -47.68 34.53 33.44
C THR A 350 -47.17 35.82 32.75
N SER A 351 -47.98 36.23 31.76
CA SER A 351 -48.39 37.59 31.34
C SER A 351 -47.29 38.55 30.83
N THR A 352 -47.39 39.22 29.68
CA THR A 352 -48.53 39.96 29.12
C THR A 352 -48.46 40.07 27.58
N SER A 353 -49.63 40.40 27.01
CA SER A 353 -49.93 40.99 25.68
C SER A 353 -48.79 41.80 25.03
N THR A 354 -48.64 41.89 23.70
CA THR A 354 -49.64 42.37 22.72
C THR A 354 -49.26 41.97 21.28
N SER A 355 -50.26 41.82 20.41
CA SER A 355 -50.18 41.83 18.94
C SER A 355 -49.49 43.11 18.42
N THR A 356 -48.86 43.19 17.24
CA THR A 356 -49.36 43.08 15.85
C THR A 356 -48.12 43.18 14.94
N SER A 357 -47.94 42.31 13.94
CA SER A 357 -48.27 42.52 12.51
C SER A 357 -47.46 43.58 11.76
N THR A 358 -46.97 43.16 10.58
CA THR A 358 -46.73 43.93 9.34
C THR A 358 -45.42 44.73 9.19
N ASP A 359 -44.48 44.13 8.44
CA ASP A 359 -44.09 44.51 7.07
C ASP A 359 -43.45 45.89 6.76
N VAL A 360 -42.43 45.81 5.88
CA VAL A 360 -41.87 46.81 4.93
C VAL A 360 -40.74 47.77 5.36
N ASP A 361 -39.62 47.59 4.63
CA ASP A 361 -38.54 48.50 4.17
C ASP A 361 -37.95 49.60 5.06
N ILE A 362 -36.61 49.67 5.08
CA ILE A 362 -35.82 50.74 4.42
C ILE A 362 -34.31 50.41 4.47
N ALA A 363 -33.69 50.60 3.30
CA ALA A 363 -32.26 50.48 2.93
C ALA A 363 -31.31 51.36 3.79
N GLN A 364 -30.02 51.03 3.94
CA GLN A 364 -28.84 51.38 3.11
C GLN A 364 -27.59 51.00 3.95
N ALA A 365 -26.36 50.72 3.50
CA ALA A 365 -25.64 51.04 2.27
C ALA A 365 -24.31 50.23 2.20
N VAL A 366 -23.90 49.88 0.97
CA VAL A 366 -22.54 50.03 0.36
C VAL A 366 -21.34 49.28 1.02
N ALA A 367 -20.39 48.63 0.33
CA ALA A 367 -20.18 48.10 -1.01
C ALA A 367 -18.76 47.48 -1.03
N ARG A 368 -18.58 46.45 -1.88
CA ARG A 368 -17.33 46.08 -2.60
C ARG A 368 -16.09 45.63 -1.80
N ARG A 369 -15.78 44.33 -1.90
CA ARG A 369 -14.74 43.83 -2.82
C ARG A 369 -14.76 42.30 -2.96
N ARG A 370 -15.14 41.84 -4.15
CA ARG A 370 -14.88 40.49 -4.67
C ARG A 370 -13.36 40.27 -4.72
N ARG A 371 -12.85 39.24 -4.05
CA ARG A 371 -11.60 38.56 -4.46
C ARG A 371 -11.96 37.19 -5.04
N ARG A 372 -11.63 37.02 -6.32
CA ARG A 372 -11.57 35.73 -7.01
C ARG A 372 -10.66 34.78 -6.22
N ARG A 373 -11.13 33.59 -5.90
CA ARG A 373 -10.27 32.43 -5.55
C ARG A 373 -10.44 31.40 -6.67
N SER A 374 -9.35 31.13 -7.36
CA SER A 374 -9.20 29.99 -8.28
C SER A 374 -9.36 28.66 -7.54
N PRO A 375 -9.74 27.57 -8.22
CA PRO A 375 -9.90 26.28 -7.59
C PRO A 375 -8.52 25.74 -7.17
N ARG A 376 -8.41 25.31 -5.91
CA ARG A 376 -7.28 24.49 -5.45
C ARG A 376 -7.40 23.11 -6.11
N THR A 377 -6.51 22.83 -7.05
CA THR A 377 -6.19 21.48 -7.50
C THR A 377 -5.50 20.76 -6.34
N THR A 378 -6.20 19.82 -5.70
CA THR A 378 -5.59 18.90 -4.73
C THR A 378 -4.81 17.88 -5.53
N GLN A 379 -3.52 18.14 -5.73
CA GLN A 379 -2.59 17.22 -6.36
C GLN A 379 -2.25 16.15 -5.30
N THR A 380 -2.98 15.04 -5.31
CA THR A 380 -2.68 13.90 -4.46
C THR A 380 -1.43 13.22 -5.01
N ASN A 381 -0.30 13.42 -4.32
CA ASN A 381 0.96 12.73 -4.58
C ASN A 381 0.77 11.21 -4.44
N LEU A 382 0.50 10.52 -5.55
CA LEU A 382 0.65 9.08 -5.70
C LEU A 382 2.11 8.81 -6.08
N GLY A 383 2.96 8.73 -5.07
CA GLY A 383 4.41 8.59 -5.25
C GLY A 383 5.10 8.05 -4.01
N THR A 384 4.53 7.04 -3.36
CA THR A 384 5.23 6.29 -2.32
C THR A 384 5.25 4.82 -2.71
N ILE A 385 6.38 4.43 -3.29
CA ILE A 385 6.76 3.06 -3.62
C ILE A 385 6.65 2.23 -2.34
N PHE A 386 5.72 1.26 -2.34
CA PHE A 386 5.48 0.32 -1.26
C PHE A 386 6.73 -0.54 -1.04
N ARG A 387 7.29 -0.50 0.17
CA ARG A 387 8.41 -1.35 0.60
C ARG A 387 7.89 -2.43 1.55
N PRO A 388 7.88 -3.73 1.18
CA PRO A 388 7.66 -4.81 2.13
C PRO A 388 8.87 -4.92 3.06
N ALA A 389 8.63 -5.01 4.37
CA ALA A 389 9.68 -4.82 5.37
C ALA A 389 9.94 -6.03 6.28
N SER A 390 9.60 -7.28 5.91
CA SER A 390 9.93 -8.40 6.83
C SER A 390 10.19 -9.78 6.24
N LEU A 391 9.89 -10.04 4.97
CA LEU A 391 10.18 -11.35 4.33
C LEU A 391 11.18 -11.26 3.18
N SER A 392 11.42 -10.07 2.62
CA SER A 392 12.48 -9.86 1.62
C SER A 392 13.88 -10.13 2.18
N SER A 393 14.14 -9.86 3.46
CA SER A 393 15.45 -10.17 4.08
C SER A 393 15.75 -11.68 4.09
N PHE A 394 14.72 -12.54 4.08
CA PHE A 394 14.86 -14.00 4.13
C PHE A 394 15.58 -14.55 2.90
N MET A 395 15.27 -13.97 1.74
CA MET A 395 15.78 -14.42 0.45
C MET A 395 17.14 -13.79 0.07
N ALA A 396 17.59 -12.74 0.77
CA ALA A 396 18.93 -12.16 0.56
C ALA A 396 20.08 -13.01 1.11
N VAL A 397 19.79 -13.99 1.97
CA VAL A 397 20.81 -14.89 2.56
C VAL A 397 20.95 -16.18 1.74
N LEU A 398 20.27 -16.26 0.59
CA LEU A 398 20.47 -17.33 -0.39
C LEU A 398 21.89 -17.21 -0.97
N PRO A 399 22.79 -18.18 -0.72
CA PRO A 399 24.11 -18.15 -1.30
C PRO A 399 24.01 -18.31 -2.83
N PRO A 400 25.03 -17.87 -3.58
CA PRO A 400 25.10 -18.02 -5.05
C PRO A 400 25.08 -19.49 -5.54
N ARG A 401 24.95 -20.47 -4.63
CA ARG A 401 24.81 -21.90 -4.97
C ARG A 401 23.48 -22.24 -5.65
N LEU A 402 22.43 -21.42 -5.49
CA LEU A 402 21.16 -21.64 -6.20
C LEU A 402 21.12 -21.04 -7.62
N SER A 403 21.98 -20.08 -7.94
CA SER A 403 22.21 -19.62 -9.33
C SER A 403 23.16 -20.54 -10.11
N ALA A 404 23.72 -21.59 -9.48
CA ALA A 404 24.59 -22.57 -10.13
C ALA A 404 23.85 -23.88 -10.50
N LEU A 405 22.56 -23.97 -10.19
CA LEU A 405 21.58 -24.96 -10.66
C LEU A 405 20.77 -24.34 -11.79
#